data_AF-H3SI97-F1
#
_entry.id   AF-H3SI97-F1
#
_cell.length_a   1.000
_cell.length_b   1.000
_cell.length_c   1.000
_cell.angle_alpha   90.00
_cell.angle_beta   90.00
_cell.angle_gamma   90.00
#
_symmetry.space_group_name_H-M   'P 1'
#
loop_
_entity.id
_entity.type
_entity.pdbx_description
1 polymer ?
#
loop_
_entity_poly.entity_id
_entity_poly.type
_entity_poly.pdbx_seq_one_letter_code
_entity_poly.pdbx_strand_id
1 'polypeptide(L)'
;MKLKVNEKELQRYFEGMAQLMKQGFKESLTGDELQASKLVQALRTAIREEIGSERNRGSDSPLKPSIERYVQRQVELTSFGGTIEGIITEVGEDYAEIRESDGSMVLVHLNQVISFQIQ
;
A
#
# COMPACT_ATOMS: atom_id res chain seq x y z
N MET A 1 -1.20 9.70 -16.60
CA MET A 1 -2.65 10.06 -16.64
C MET A 1 -2.99 10.84 -15.37
N LYS A 2 -3.60 12.03 -15.45
CA LYS A 2 -3.99 12.80 -14.25
C LYS A 2 -5.38 12.35 -13.78
N LEU A 3 -5.44 11.58 -12.70
CA LEU A 3 -6.67 11.25 -11.99
C LEU A 3 -7.25 12.54 -11.39
N LYS A 4 -8.14 13.21 -12.15
CA LYS A 4 -8.99 14.26 -11.61
C LYS A 4 -10.08 13.60 -10.78
N VAL A 5 -9.75 13.22 -9.55
CA VAL A 5 -10.72 12.68 -8.62
C VAL A 5 -11.61 13.83 -8.15
N ASN A 6 -12.90 13.71 -8.44
CA ASN A 6 -13.91 14.65 -7.98
C ASN A 6 -14.16 14.38 -6.49
N GLU A 7 -13.74 15.30 -5.62
CA GLU A 7 -13.87 15.16 -4.15
C GLU A 7 -15.31 14.84 -3.71
N LYS A 8 -16.32 15.31 -4.46
CA LYS A 8 -17.73 15.02 -4.17
C LYS A 8 -18.10 13.57 -4.45
N GLU A 9 -17.51 12.95 -5.48
CA GLU A 9 -17.75 11.54 -5.79
C GLU A 9 -17.04 10.65 -4.78
N LEU A 10 -15.83 11.02 -4.38
CA LEU A 10 -15.08 10.31 -3.35
C LEU A 10 -15.81 10.36 -2.00
N GLN A 11 -16.34 11.53 -1.63
CA GLN A 11 -17.13 11.70 -0.42
C GLN A 11 -18.41 10.85 -0.45
N ARG A 12 -19.15 10.86 -1.57
CA ARG A 12 -20.36 10.03 -1.74
C ARG A 12 -20.06 8.54 -1.71
N TYR A 13 -18.92 8.12 -2.24
CA TYR A 13 -18.47 6.73 -2.18
C TYR A 13 -18.24 6.28 -0.73
N PHE A 14 -17.51 7.08 0.05
CA PHE A 14 -17.27 6.78 1.47
C PHE A 14 -18.56 6.86 2.30
N GLU A 15 -19.46 7.81 2.02
CA GLU A 15 -20.77 7.87 2.66
C GLU A 15 -21.63 6.64 2.35
N GLY A 16 -21.66 6.20 1.08
CA GLY A 16 -22.36 4.99 0.67
C GLY A 16 -21.81 3.73 1.36
N MET A 17 -20.48 3.61 1.45
CA MET A 17 -19.82 2.53 2.19
C MET A 17 -20.16 2.55 3.68
N ALA A 18 -20.15 3.73 4.30
CA ALA A 18 -20.52 3.88 5.71
C ALA A 18 -22.00 3.49 5.96
N GLN A 19 -22.88 3.77 4.99
CA GLN A 19 -24.29 3.44 5.09
C GLN A 19 -24.55 1.94 4.91
N LEU A 20 -23.84 1.28 3.99
CA LEU A 20 -23.87 -0.17 3.81
C LEU A 20 -23.35 -0.91 5.06
N MET A 21 -22.25 -0.42 5.64
CA MET A 21 -21.74 -0.93 6.93
C MET A 21 -22.80 -0.79 8.03
N LYS A 22 -23.45 0.38 8.15
CA LYS A 22 -24.52 0.58 9.13
C LYS A 22 -25.72 -0.37 8.93
N GLN A 23 -26.07 -0.72 7.69
CA GLN A 23 -27.12 -1.70 7.40
C GLN A 23 -26.71 -3.13 7.74
N GLY A 24 -25.50 -3.55 7.35
CA GLY A 24 -24.97 -4.88 7.70
C GLY A 24 -24.81 -5.09 9.22
N PHE A 25 -24.51 -4.01 9.96
CA PHE A 25 -24.51 -4.04 11.42
C PHE A 25 -25.92 -4.07 12.01
N LYS A 26 -26.92 -3.45 11.38
CA LYS A 26 -28.30 -3.41 11.91
C LYS A 26 -29.00 -4.77 11.89
N GLU A 27 -28.67 -5.64 10.92
CA GLU A 27 -29.14 -7.03 10.90
C GLU A 27 -28.44 -7.93 11.93
N SER A 28 -27.24 -7.56 12.40
CA SER A 28 -26.47 -8.32 13.40
C SER A 28 -26.71 -7.87 14.85
N LEU A 29 -27.44 -6.77 15.09
CA LEU A 29 -27.53 -6.11 16.41
C LEU A 29 -28.84 -6.36 17.16
N THR A 30 -29.50 -7.50 16.93
CA THR A 30 -30.45 -8.07 17.92
C THR A 30 -29.75 -8.90 19.00
N GLY A 31 -28.43 -8.82 19.12
CA GLY A 31 -27.66 -9.52 20.15
C GLY A 31 -26.45 -8.72 20.65
N ASP A 32 -26.63 -8.10 21.81
CA ASP A 32 -25.61 -7.87 22.84
C ASP A 32 -24.46 -6.88 22.51
N GLU A 33 -24.48 -5.70 23.15
CA GLU A 33 -23.43 -4.65 23.07
C GLU A 33 -22.02 -5.19 23.43
N LEU A 34 -21.95 -6.31 24.16
CA LEU A 34 -20.73 -7.06 24.45
C LEU A 34 -20.06 -7.66 23.21
N GLN A 35 -20.82 -8.00 22.17
CA GLN A 35 -20.26 -8.51 20.92
C GLN A 35 -19.73 -7.39 20.02
N ALA A 36 -20.43 -6.25 19.97
CA ALA A 36 -19.97 -5.07 19.24
C ALA A 36 -18.62 -4.57 19.80
N SER A 37 -18.48 -4.53 21.13
CA SER A 37 -17.22 -4.16 21.78
C SER A 37 -16.09 -5.16 21.55
N LYS A 38 -16.39 -6.48 21.58
CA LYS A 38 -15.42 -7.53 21.22
C LYS A 38 -15.00 -7.45 19.76
N LEU A 39 -15.92 -7.16 18.84
CA LEU A 39 -15.62 -7.01 17.42
C LEU A 39 -14.76 -5.77 17.15
N VAL A 40 -15.07 -4.63 17.79
CA VAL A 40 -14.26 -3.41 17.70
C VAL A 40 -12.86 -3.63 18.30
N GLN A 41 -12.75 -4.38 19.40
CA GLN A 41 -11.46 -4.77 19.95
C GLN A 41 -10.70 -5.72 19.01
N ALA A 42 -11.36 -6.74 18.47
CA ALA A 42 -10.76 -7.67 17.52
C ALA A 42 -10.28 -6.94 16.25
N LEU A 43 -11.07 -6.00 15.74
CA LEU A 43 -10.70 -5.17 14.58
C LEU A 43 -9.54 -4.23 14.93
N ARG A 44 -9.54 -3.57 16.09
CA ARG A 44 -8.43 -2.73 16.54
C ARG A 44 -7.15 -3.55 16.76
N THR A 45 -7.28 -4.77 17.25
CA THR A 45 -6.16 -5.70 17.42
C THR A 45 -5.66 -6.18 16.06
N ALA A 46 -6.53 -6.58 15.14
CA ALA A 46 -6.15 -6.97 13.78
C ALA A 46 -5.46 -5.83 13.02
N ILE A 47 -5.99 -4.60 13.09
CA ILE A 47 -5.34 -3.40 12.51
C ILE A 47 -3.99 -3.15 13.18
N ARG A 48 -3.88 -3.31 14.50
CA ARG A 48 -2.61 -3.16 15.22
C ARG A 48 -1.61 -4.27 14.88
N GLU A 49 -2.07 -5.50 14.67
CA GLU A 49 -1.26 -6.63 14.25
C GLU A 49 -0.81 -6.47 12.80
N GLU A 50 -1.65 -5.94 11.92
CA GLU A 50 -1.30 -5.63 10.53
C GLU A 50 -0.25 -4.50 10.50
N ILE A 51 -0.49 -3.37 11.19
CA ILE A 51 0.48 -2.27 11.31
C ILE A 51 1.77 -2.70 12.06
N GLY A 52 1.65 -3.61 13.04
CA GLY A 52 2.76 -4.13 13.83
C GLY A 52 3.58 -5.20 13.09
N SER A 53 2.95 -5.95 12.19
CA SER A 53 3.62 -6.94 11.34
C SER A 53 4.35 -6.30 10.17
N GLU A 54 3.98 -5.08 9.77
CA GLU A 54 4.83 -4.25 8.89
C GLU A 54 6.11 -3.77 9.59
N ARG A 55 6.05 -3.42 10.89
CA ARG A 55 7.25 -2.99 11.65
C ARG A 55 8.23 -4.11 12.00
N ASN A 56 7.80 -5.37 12.01
CA ASN A 56 8.65 -6.52 12.32
C ASN A 56 9.22 -7.22 11.08
N ARG A 57 8.98 -6.67 9.87
CA ARG A 57 9.69 -7.06 8.64
C ARG A 57 10.90 -6.16 8.38
N GLY A 58 11.65 -5.84 9.44
CA GLY A 58 13.06 -5.42 9.35
C GLY A 58 13.97 -6.56 8.88
N SER A 59 13.49 -7.43 7.99
CA SER A 59 14.32 -8.24 7.14
C SER A 59 14.65 -7.36 5.96
N ASP A 60 15.86 -6.78 5.94
CA ASP A 60 16.42 -6.17 4.72
C ASP A 60 16.03 -7.07 3.55
N SER A 61 15.21 -6.54 2.62
CA SER A 61 14.83 -7.32 1.46
C SER A 61 16.13 -7.77 0.79
N PRO A 62 16.31 -9.06 0.44
CA PRO A 62 17.54 -9.52 -0.22
C PRO A 62 17.81 -8.77 -1.54
N LEU A 63 16.78 -8.11 -2.09
CA LEU A 63 16.87 -7.26 -3.27
C LEU A 63 17.44 -5.86 -3.00
N LYS A 64 17.36 -5.34 -1.77
CA LYS A 64 17.87 -4.01 -1.39
C LYS A 64 19.32 -3.80 -1.82
N PRO A 65 20.31 -4.61 -1.37
CA PRO A 65 21.70 -4.41 -1.78
C PRO A 65 21.91 -4.63 -3.28
N SER A 66 21.00 -5.35 -3.95
CA SER A 66 21.09 -5.54 -5.39
C SER A 66 20.66 -4.31 -6.17
N ILE A 67 19.56 -3.67 -5.75
CA ILE A 67 18.96 -2.49 -6.40
C ILE A 67 19.71 -1.21 -6.03
N GLU A 68 20.19 -1.10 -4.79
CA GLU A 68 20.94 0.06 -4.29
C GLU A 68 22.21 0.37 -5.11
N ARG A 69 22.84 -0.67 -5.69
CA ARG A 69 23.99 -0.51 -6.61
C ARG A 69 23.66 0.23 -7.90
N TYR A 70 22.38 0.37 -8.22
CA TYR A 70 21.87 1.00 -9.42
C TYR A 70 21.14 2.31 -9.14
N VAL A 71 21.32 2.89 -7.94
CA VAL A 71 20.94 4.28 -7.66
C VAL A 71 21.55 5.21 -8.72
N GLN A 72 20.76 6.19 -9.17
CA GLN A 72 21.02 7.11 -10.27
C GLN A 72 21.16 6.46 -11.66
N ARG A 73 20.72 5.21 -11.83
CA ARG A 73 20.66 4.56 -13.14
C ARG A 73 19.24 4.39 -13.64
N GLN A 74 19.11 4.38 -14.96
CA GLN A 74 17.89 4.01 -15.66
C GLN A 74 17.64 2.51 -15.49
N VAL A 75 16.45 2.15 -15.04
CA VAL A 75 16.05 0.77 -14.79
C VAL A 75 14.62 0.54 -15.27
N GLU A 76 14.33 -0.72 -15.54
CA GLU A 76 13.00 -1.23 -15.74
C GLU A 76 12.68 -2.20 -14.59
N LEU A 77 11.66 -1.86 -13.81
CA LEU A 77 11.23 -2.65 -12.65
C LEU A 77 9.80 -3.11 -12.87
N THR A 78 9.56 -4.42 -12.78
CA THR A 78 8.20 -4.97 -12.82
C THR A 78 7.76 -5.39 -11.43
N SER A 79 6.60 -4.90 -11.02
CA SER A 79 5.92 -5.24 -9.77
C SER A 79 4.54 -5.84 -10.04
N PHE A 80 3.83 -6.27 -8.99
CA PHE A 80 2.43 -6.68 -9.11
C PHE A 80 1.51 -5.57 -9.66
N GLY A 81 1.90 -4.30 -9.50
CA GLY A 81 1.16 -3.14 -10.01
C GLY A 81 1.44 -2.82 -11.49
N GLY A 82 2.40 -3.50 -12.12
CA GLY A 82 2.85 -3.24 -13.49
C GLY A 82 4.35 -2.92 -13.57
N THR A 83 4.77 -2.53 -14.76
CA THR A 83 6.16 -2.20 -15.08
C THR A 83 6.39 -0.69 -15.02
N ILE A 84 7.45 -0.29 -14.34
CA ILE A 84 7.90 1.09 -14.16
C ILE A 84 9.27 1.23 -14.82
N GLU A 85 9.43 2.26 -15.65
CA GLU A 85 10.68 2.60 -16.29
C GLU A 85 11.13 3.99 -15.81
N GLY A 86 12.33 4.09 -15.27
CA GLY A 86 12.82 5.35 -14.72
C GLY A 86 14.16 5.24 -14.02
N ILE A 87 14.55 6.32 -13.35
CA ILE A 87 15.83 6.42 -12.63
C ILE A 87 15.60 6.11 -11.16
N ILE A 88 16.34 5.17 -10.58
CA ILE A 88 16.31 4.97 -9.13
C ILE A 88 16.94 6.19 -8.47
N THR A 89 16.19 6.87 -7.61
CA THR A 89 16.67 8.05 -6.90
C THR A 89 17.15 7.69 -5.50
N GLU A 90 16.45 6.79 -4.82
CA GLU A 90 16.75 6.31 -3.47
C GLU A 90 16.29 4.85 -3.31
N VAL A 91 16.95 4.12 -2.41
CA VAL A 91 16.49 2.80 -1.96
C VAL A 91 16.43 2.82 -0.44
N GLY A 92 15.22 2.66 0.10
CA GLY A 92 14.97 2.59 1.54
C GLY A 92 15.18 1.19 2.11
N GLU A 93 14.66 0.95 3.32
CA GLU A 93 14.75 -0.37 3.96
C GLU A 93 13.97 -1.45 3.20
N ASP A 94 12.76 -1.12 2.77
CA ASP A 94 11.82 -2.04 2.14
C ASP A 94 11.21 -1.49 0.84
N TYR A 95 11.71 -0.37 0.33
CA TYR A 95 11.21 0.27 -0.90
C TYR A 95 12.33 0.80 -1.80
N ALA A 96 11.99 1.07 -3.06
CA ALA A 96 12.80 1.84 -3.99
C ALA A 96 12.00 3.02 -4.53
N GLU A 97 12.63 4.20 -4.62
CA GLU A 97 12.05 5.39 -5.23
C GLU A 97 12.57 5.53 -6.67
N ILE A 98 11.65 5.54 -7.63
CA ILE A 98 11.95 5.64 -9.06
C ILE A 98 11.34 6.92 -9.60
N ARG A 99 12.17 7.73 -10.27
CA ARG A 99 11.73 8.91 -11.04
C ARG A 99 11.45 8.50 -12.48
N GLU A 100 10.19 8.59 -12.89
CA GLU A 100 9.78 8.32 -14.27
C GLU A 100 10.15 9.48 -15.21
N SER A 101 10.15 9.20 -16.52
CA SER A 101 10.49 10.18 -17.56
C SER A 101 9.57 11.41 -17.59
N ASP A 102 8.35 11.30 -17.08
CA ASP A 102 7.40 12.42 -16.98
C ASP A 102 7.63 13.29 -15.72
N GLY A 103 8.62 12.93 -14.89
CA GLY A 103 8.98 13.62 -13.65
C GLY A 103 8.20 13.13 -12.42
N SER A 104 7.29 12.17 -12.56
CA SER A 104 6.60 11.54 -11.44
C SER A 104 7.55 10.69 -10.61
N MET A 105 7.26 10.59 -9.31
CA MET A 105 7.99 9.74 -8.37
C MET A 105 7.12 8.57 -7.97
N VAL A 106 7.67 7.36 -8.08
CA VAL A 106 6.99 6.12 -7.75
C VAL A 106 7.77 5.39 -6.67
N LEU A 107 7.07 5.05 -5.59
CA LEU A 107 7.59 4.22 -4.51
C LEU A 107 7.14 2.78 -4.74
N VAL A 108 8.10 1.86 -4.83
CA VAL A 108 7.83 0.44 -5.01
C VAL A 108 8.36 -0.34 -3.83
N HIS A 109 7.49 -1.05 -3.12
CA HIS A 109 7.93 -1.97 -2.08
C HIS A 109 8.72 -3.13 -2.69
N LEU A 110 9.90 -3.40 -2.10
CA LEU A 110 10.83 -4.43 -2.56
C LEU A 110 10.23 -5.85 -2.49
N ASN A 111 9.21 -6.06 -1.66
CA ASN A 111 8.50 -7.35 -1.56
C ASN A 111 7.50 -7.58 -2.71
N GLN A 112 7.21 -6.57 -3.53
CA GLN A 112 6.32 -6.66 -4.71
C GLN A 112 7.08 -6.76 -6.03
N VAL A 113 8.42 -6.69 -5.99
CA VAL A 113 9.27 -6.73 -7.17
C VAL A 113 9.30 -8.15 -7.72
N ILE A 114 8.88 -8.29 -8.98
CA ILE A 114 8.87 -9.55 -9.72
C ILE A 114 10.14 -9.66 -10.57
N SER A 115 10.52 -8.58 -11.25
CA SER A 115 11.74 -8.52 -12.06
C SER A 115 12.38 -7.13 -12.03
N PHE A 116 13.69 -7.11 -12.27
CA PHE A 116 14.51 -5.91 -12.29
C PHE A 116 15.54 -6.02 -13.41
N GLN A 117 15.60 -5.03 -14.29
CA GLN A 117 16.54 -4.95 -15.41
C GLN A 117 17.18 -3.57 -15.50
N ILE A 118 18.43 -3.55 -15.94
CA ILE A 118 19.21 -2.33 -16.18
C ILE A 118 19.16 -2.07 -17.68
N GLN A 119 18.89 -0.83 -18.08
CA GLN A 119 18.98 -0.39 -19.47
C GLN A 119 20.39 0.12 -19.83
#